data_AF-A0A9P6FP34-F1
#
_entry.id   AF-A0A9P6FP34-F1
#
_cell.length_a   1.000
_cell.length_b   1.000
_cell.length_c   1.000
_cell.angle_alpha   90.00
_cell.angle_beta   90.00
_cell.angle_gamma   90.00
#
_symmetry.space_group_name_H-M   'P 1'
#
loop_
_entity.id
_entity.type
_entity.pdbx_description
1 polymer ?
#
loop_
_entity_poly.entity_id
_entity_poly.type
_entity_poly.pdbx_seq_one_letter_code
_entity_poly.pdbx_strand_id
1 'polypeptide(L)'
;MREGLVEIKVGVLLPFSLPNNLTQQLAFSGTSAIRLAANNSGAAQAIFSTVSLLQSDRGVSVLVFSGFKARLTFQLSNKDDYSYFFRTIPTELMFGTVMLDFVANRGWSTVAVFYTSDSLGSGMMDNIADQARLRNITIGYHQAFWDKGANSELAPVLDGLVESGLRVILIAAVGVPQVKLMLEAVRRGLVSKDYVWLTTNQVAQPLLGEDSTMKPKDLNGLFMFDNLLKLHGYHPYEQFLDKWAALDTAEYPYAGQRDISSNEALAYSCMMVMAHGFATAVRGNWTALRHLAYGRLGSNFKPTNMNT
;
A
#
# COMPACT_ATOMS: atom_id res chain seq x y z
N MET A 1 -38.50 15.04 9.62
CA MET A 1 -37.62 14.41 10.63
C MET A 1 -38.41 13.32 11.32
N ARG A 2 -38.01 12.04 11.25
CA ARG A 2 -38.66 10.96 12.01
C ARG A 2 -38.03 10.93 13.40
N GLU A 3 -38.81 11.22 14.43
CA GLU A 3 -38.39 11.13 15.83
C GLU A 3 -38.08 9.67 16.21
N GLY A 4 -36.99 9.44 16.96
CA GLY A 4 -36.62 8.12 17.49
C GLY A 4 -35.33 7.50 16.93
N LEU A 5 -34.66 8.12 15.96
CA LEU A 5 -33.35 7.66 15.49
C LEU A 5 -32.23 8.39 16.25
N VAL A 6 -31.36 7.63 16.93
CA VAL A 6 -30.12 8.14 17.53
C VAL A 6 -29.02 8.11 16.47
N GLU A 7 -28.44 9.27 16.14
CA GLU A 7 -27.26 9.35 15.28
C GLU A 7 -26.08 8.70 16.01
N ILE A 8 -25.63 7.53 15.52
CA ILE A 8 -24.42 6.89 16.02
C ILE A 8 -23.23 7.62 15.40
N LYS A 9 -22.56 8.43 16.21
CA LYS A 9 -21.34 9.13 15.83
C LYS A 9 -20.15 8.17 15.84
N VAL A 10 -19.92 7.51 14.71
CA VAL A 10 -18.67 6.78 14.48
C VAL A 10 -17.63 7.78 13.99
N GLY A 11 -16.65 8.08 14.85
CA GLY A 11 -15.49 8.87 14.45
C GLY A 11 -14.63 8.09 13.46
N VAL A 12 -14.82 8.34 12.17
CA VAL A 12 -13.90 7.88 11.12
C VAL A 12 -12.90 9.01 10.92
N LEU A 13 -11.64 8.80 11.30
CA LEU A 13 -10.59 9.78 11.02
C LEU A 13 -10.12 9.58 9.58
N LEU A 14 -10.44 10.53 8.71
CA LEU A 14 -9.82 10.60 7.39
C LEU A 14 -8.44 11.28 7.52
N PRO A 15 -7.41 10.78 6.82
CA PRO A 15 -6.04 11.24 7.03
C PRO A 15 -5.85 12.64 6.44
N PHE A 16 -6.07 13.65 7.27
CA PHE A 16 -5.60 15.01 7.02
C PHE A 16 -4.83 15.47 8.26
N SER A 17 -3.56 15.84 8.09
CA SER A 17 -2.82 16.58 9.10
C SER A 17 -3.18 18.05 8.97
N LEU A 18 -4.09 18.55 9.80
CA LEU A 18 -4.26 20.00 9.98
C LEU A 18 -3.17 20.53 10.93
N PRO A 19 -2.67 21.76 10.73
CA PRO A 19 -1.80 22.40 11.72
C PRO A 19 -2.52 22.48 13.08
N ASN A 20 -1.77 22.28 14.17
CA ASN A 20 -2.20 22.41 15.58
C ASN A 20 -3.03 21.22 16.14
N ASN A 21 -3.40 21.30 17.42
CA ASN A 21 -4.16 20.26 18.16
C ASN A 21 -5.61 20.04 17.66
N LEU A 22 -5.98 20.61 16.51
CA LEU A 22 -7.34 20.56 15.96
C LEU A 22 -7.69 19.16 15.42
N THR A 23 -6.72 18.46 14.81
CA THR A 23 -6.87 17.05 14.39
C THR A 23 -7.21 16.16 15.60
N GLN A 24 -6.59 16.43 16.74
CA GLN A 24 -6.84 15.76 18.01
C GLN A 24 -8.25 16.09 18.56
N GLN A 25 -8.65 17.36 18.55
CA GLN A 25 -9.99 17.78 19.01
C GLN A 25 -11.13 17.26 18.12
N LEU A 26 -10.93 17.19 16.80
CA LEU A 26 -11.89 16.64 15.84
C LEU A 26 -12.03 15.12 15.99
N ALA A 27 -10.92 14.41 16.27
CA ALA A 27 -10.92 12.99 16.60
C ALA A 27 -11.76 12.69 17.86
N PHE A 28 -11.57 13.49 18.91
CA PHE A 28 -12.23 13.26 20.20
C PHE A 28 -13.69 13.76 20.25
N SER A 29 -14.10 14.67 19.36
CA SER A 29 -15.46 15.21 19.35
C SER A 29 -16.49 14.32 18.64
N GLY A 30 -16.06 13.26 17.94
CA GLY A 30 -16.97 12.39 17.17
C GLY A 30 -17.67 13.11 16.02
N THR A 31 -17.17 14.27 15.59
CA THR A 31 -17.69 15.02 14.46
C THR A 31 -17.31 14.27 13.19
N SER A 32 -18.28 13.64 12.52
CA SER A 32 -18.05 12.79 11.36
C SER A 32 -17.18 13.51 10.32
N ALA A 33 -15.97 13.00 10.02
CA ALA A 33 -15.06 13.60 9.04
C ALA A 33 -15.70 13.75 7.63
N ILE A 34 -16.76 12.99 7.37
CA ILE A 34 -17.63 13.11 6.20
C ILE A 34 -18.25 14.52 6.09
N ARG A 35 -18.69 15.13 7.20
CA ARG A 35 -19.30 16.49 7.20
C ARG A 35 -18.27 17.61 7.07
N LEU A 36 -17.01 17.37 7.47
CA LEU A 36 -15.95 18.39 7.38
C LEU A 36 -15.27 18.39 6.00
N ALA A 37 -15.19 17.22 5.35
CA ALA A 37 -14.74 17.09 3.97
C ALA A 37 -15.63 17.88 2.98
N ALA A 38 -16.93 18.02 3.28
CA ALA A 38 -17.88 18.79 2.48
C ALA A 38 -17.74 20.33 2.63
N ASN A 39 -16.99 20.85 3.61
CA ASN A 39 -16.98 22.28 3.95
C ASN A 39 -15.61 22.99 3.84
N ASN A 40 -14.56 22.31 3.37
CA ASN A 40 -13.24 22.93 3.19
C ASN A 40 -12.69 22.66 1.78
N SER A 41 -12.88 23.64 0.89
CA SER A 41 -12.47 23.70 -0.52
C SER A 41 -10.95 23.75 -0.77
N GLY A 42 -10.13 23.23 0.15
CA GLY A 42 -8.68 23.11 0.03
C GLY A 42 -8.11 21.70 0.29
N ALA A 43 -8.94 20.73 0.71
CA ALA A 43 -8.47 19.38 1.10
C ALA A 43 -8.24 18.42 -0.08
N ALA A 44 -8.55 18.85 -1.30
CA ALA A 44 -8.44 18.03 -2.52
C ALA A 44 -6.99 17.59 -2.81
N GLN A 45 -5.98 18.38 -2.44
CA GLN A 45 -4.57 18.02 -2.65
C GLN A 45 -4.00 17.03 -1.62
N ALA A 46 -4.79 16.61 -0.63
CA ALA A 46 -4.30 15.82 0.50
C ALA A 46 -4.70 14.33 0.47
N ILE A 47 -4.99 13.74 -0.70
CA ILE A 47 -4.81 12.28 -0.90
C ILE A 47 -3.29 11.95 -1.03
N PHE A 48 -2.47 12.61 -0.24
CA PHE A 48 -1.10 12.22 0.04
C PHE A 48 -1.02 11.90 1.52
N SER A 49 -1.32 10.64 1.83
CA SER A 49 -0.68 9.87 2.88
C SER A 49 -0.62 10.49 4.29
N THR A 50 -1.44 9.98 5.20
CA THR A 50 -1.16 10.18 6.63
C THR A 50 -1.53 8.93 7.42
N VAL A 51 -0.66 8.58 8.37
CA VAL A 51 -0.91 7.59 9.42
C VAL A 51 -1.47 8.36 10.61
N SER A 52 -2.71 8.10 11.00
CA SER A 52 -3.26 8.69 12.21
C SER A 52 -3.38 7.58 13.24
N LEU A 53 -2.48 7.60 14.23
CA LEU A 53 -2.55 6.72 15.40
C LEU A 53 -3.51 7.35 16.42
N LEU A 54 -4.52 6.60 16.85
CA LEU A 54 -5.26 6.90 18.08
C LEU A 54 -5.32 5.62 18.89
N GLN A 55 -4.49 5.52 19.92
CA GLN A 55 -4.83 4.73 21.10
C GLN A 55 -5.46 5.71 22.08
N SER A 56 -6.74 5.50 22.38
CA SER A 56 -7.40 6.15 23.51
C SER A 56 -7.46 5.15 24.65
N ASP A 57 -6.95 5.54 25.82
CA ASP A 57 -7.08 4.78 27.08
C ASP A 57 -8.54 4.56 27.51
N ARG A 58 -9.54 5.02 26.74
CA ARG A 58 -10.97 4.98 27.10
C ARG A 58 -11.92 4.52 26.00
N GLY A 59 -11.44 4.00 24.87
CA GLY A 59 -12.33 3.48 23.81
C GLY A 59 -11.60 2.85 22.63
N VAL A 60 -12.28 1.90 21.95
CA VAL A 60 -11.75 1.23 20.76
C VAL A 60 -11.72 2.20 19.59
N SER A 61 -10.51 2.54 19.13
CA SER A 61 -10.29 3.28 17.89
C SER A 61 -9.97 2.30 16.77
N VAL A 62 -10.88 2.16 15.79
CA VAL A 62 -10.60 1.42 14.55
C VAL A 62 -9.79 2.35 13.64
N LEU A 63 -8.57 1.92 13.30
CA LEU A 63 -7.65 2.69 12.46
C LEU A 63 -7.79 2.22 11.02
N VAL A 64 -7.99 3.17 10.10
CA VAL A 64 -8.38 2.87 8.72
C VAL A 64 -7.43 3.53 7.75
N PHE A 65 -6.85 2.72 6.85
CA PHE A 65 -5.91 3.25 5.86
C PHE A 65 -6.18 2.76 4.45
N SER A 66 -6.16 3.74 3.54
CA SER A 66 -6.24 3.52 2.10
C SER A 66 -5.24 4.38 1.31
N GLY A 67 -4.19 4.91 1.95
CA GLY A 67 -3.18 5.76 1.30
C GLY A 67 -1.89 5.02 0.92
N PHE A 68 -1.10 5.57 -0.01
CA PHE A 68 0.18 5.01 -0.47
C PHE A 68 1.15 4.67 0.68
N LYS A 69 1.35 5.56 1.67
CA LYS A 69 2.23 5.28 2.83
C LYS A 69 1.79 4.06 3.64
N ALA A 70 0.50 3.71 3.63
CA ALA A 70 0.02 2.53 4.33
C ALA A 70 0.55 1.24 3.69
N ARG A 71 0.94 1.24 2.41
CA ARG A 71 1.64 0.11 1.77
C ARG A 71 3.07 -0.05 2.28
N LEU A 72 3.71 1.09 2.55
CA LEU A 72 5.11 1.19 2.94
C LEU A 72 5.34 0.94 4.43
N THR A 73 4.31 1.10 5.28
CA THR A 73 4.42 0.90 6.74
C THR A 73 3.91 -0.48 7.13
N PHE A 74 4.74 -1.50 6.95
CA PHE A 74 4.40 -2.88 7.28
C PHE A 74 4.31 -3.15 8.79
N GLN A 75 4.93 -2.32 9.63
CA GLN A 75 4.91 -2.46 11.09
C GLN A 75 3.49 -2.37 11.68
N LEU A 76 2.57 -1.67 11.00
CA LEU A 76 1.17 -1.57 11.40
C LEU A 76 0.42 -2.91 11.37
N SER A 77 1.00 -3.92 10.73
CA SER A 77 0.45 -5.28 10.70
C SER A 77 0.69 -6.05 12.01
N ASN A 78 1.57 -5.57 12.91
CA ASN A 78 1.82 -6.22 14.19
C ASN A 78 0.57 -6.09 15.09
N LYS A 79 -0.06 -7.22 15.44
CA LYS A 79 -1.28 -7.22 16.27
C LYS A 79 -1.01 -7.09 17.76
N ASP A 80 0.21 -7.32 18.21
CA ASP A 80 0.59 -7.06 19.60
C ASP A 80 0.61 -5.55 19.85
N ASP A 81 1.13 -4.79 18.90
CA ASP A 81 1.17 -3.32 18.97
C ASP A 81 -0.13 -2.67 18.48
N TYR A 82 -0.75 -3.25 17.45
CA TYR A 82 -1.89 -2.67 16.72
C TYR A 82 -3.08 -3.64 16.59
N SER A 83 -3.59 -4.11 17.74
CA SER A 83 -4.63 -5.15 17.78
C SER A 83 -5.94 -4.85 17.02
N TYR A 84 -6.24 -3.57 16.77
CA TYR A 84 -7.46 -3.13 16.06
C TYR A 84 -7.18 -2.51 14.68
N PHE A 85 -5.91 -2.52 14.24
CA PHE A 85 -5.55 -1.99 12.92
C PHE A 85 -6.08 -2.88 11.81
N PHE A 86 -6.66 -2.27 10.77
CA PHE A 86 -7.10 -2.96 9.56
C PHE A 86 -6.84 -2.10 8.33
N ARG A 87 -6.49 -2.75 7.22
CA ARG A 87 -6.38 -2.11 5.91
C ARG A 87 -6.90 -3.04 4.81
N THR A 88 -7.48 -2.46 3.77
CA THR A 88 -7.83 -3.18 2.53
C THR A 88 -6.70 -3.17 1.51
N ILE A 89 -5.67 -2.35 1.76
CA ILE A 89 -4.52 -2.24 0.88
C ILE A 89 -3.46 -3.27 1.29
N PRO A 90 -2.88 -4.02 0.35
CA PRO A 90 -1.78 -4.94 0.66
C PRO A 90 -0.52 -4.19 1.11
N THR A 91 0.30 -4.87 1.92
CA THR A 91 1.67 -4.44 2.21
C THR A 91 2.58 -4.62 0.99
N GLU A 92 3.57 -3.75 0.81
CA GLU A 92 4.62 -3.97 -0.21
C GLU A 92 5.40 -5.27 0.04
N LEU A 93 5.43 -5.78 1.29
CA LEU A 93 6.10 -7.06 1.59
C LEU A 93 5.53 -8.23 0.77
N MET A 94 4.27 -8.15 0.35
CA MET A 94 3.64 -9.21 -0.46
C MET A 94 4.36 -9.43 -1.80
N PHE A 95 5.02 -8.41 -2.34
CA PHE A 95 5.76 -8.56 -3.59
C PHE A 95 6.90 -9.58 -3.49
N GLY A 96 7.55 -9.69 -2.32
CA GLY A 96 8.55 -10.73 -2.09
C GLY A 96 7.97 -12.13 -2.28
N THR A 97 6.77 -12.37 -1.74
CA THR A 97 6.06 -13.64 -1.88
C THR A 97 5.71 -13.94 -3.34
N VAL A 98 5.12 -12.97 -4.04
CA VAL A 98 4.69 -13.16 -5.44
C VAL A 98 5.89 -13.33 -6.39
N MET A 99 6.98 -12.59 -6.17
CA MET A 99 8.22 -12.76 -6.93
C MET A 99 8.78 -14.16 -6.73
N LEU A 100 8.79 -14.69 -5.51
CA LEU A 100 9.34 -16.02 -5.22
C LEU A 100 8.44 -17.14 -5.76
N ASP A 101 7.11 -16.96 -5.75
CA ASP A 101 6.19 -17.84 -6.47
C ASP A 101 6.48 -17.86 -7.97
N PHE A 102 6.70 -16.69 -8.57
CA PHE A 102 7.05 -16.60 -9.98
C PHE A 102 8.38 -17.31 -10.29
N VAL A 103 9.42 -17.08 -9.48
CA VAL A 103 10.74 -17.74 -9.59
C VAL A 103 10.59 -19.26 -9.51
N ALA A 104 9.87 -19.77 -8.50
CA ALA A 104 9.62 -21.19 -8.34
C ALA A 104 8.88 -21.80 -9.54
N ASN A 105 7.84 -21.11 -10.03
CA ASN A 105 7.06 -21.54 -11.20
C ASN A 105 7.86 -21.53 -12.51
N ARG A 106 9.00 -20.83 -12.57
CA ARG A 106 9.93 -20.87 -13.70
C ARG A 106 11.02 -21.94 -13.53
N GLY A 107 11.05 -22.64 -12.40
CA GLY A 107 12.06 -23.66 -12.10
C GLY A 107 13.43 -23.08 -11.76
N TRP A 108 13.52 -21.78 -11.45
CA TRP A 108 14.77 -21.15 -11.05
C TRP A 108 15.02 -21.41 -9.56
N SER A 109 16.22 -21.88 -9.23
CA SER A 109 16.58 -22.27 -7.86
C SER A 109 17.51 -21.30 -7.15
N THR A 110 18.08 -20.32 -7.86
CA THR A 110 19.05 -19.37 -7.30
C THR A 110 18.79 -17.97 -7.80
N VAL A 111 18.76 -17.00 -6.88
CA VAL A 111 18.49 -15.59 -7.18
C VAL A 111 19.49 -14.65 -6.51
N ALA A 112 19.63 -13.45 -7.09
CA ALA A 112 20.27 -12.30 -6.46
C ALA A 112 19.20 -11.33 -5.93
N VAL A 113 19.47 -10.63 -4.83
CA VAL A 113 18.53 -9.66 -4.25
C VAL A 113 19.21 -8.32 -3.96
N PHE A 114 18.69 -7.24 -4.50
CA PHE A 114 19.05 -5.88 -4.09
C PHE A 114 17.94 -5.29 -3.24
N TYR A 115 18.30 -4.63 -2.14
CA TYR A 115 17.32 -4.01 -1.25
C TYR A 115 17.83 -2.68 -0.70
N THR A 116 16.91 -1.76 -0.40
CA THR A 116 17.30 -0.54 0.32
C THR A 116 17.57 -0.85 1.78
N SER A 117 18.58 -0.20 2.38
CA SER A 117 18.90 -0.36 3.81
C SER A 117 17.94 0.37 4.75
N ASP A 118 16.85 0.93 4.24
CA ASP A 118 15.75 1.45 5.06
C ASP A 118 14.90 0.31 5.63
N SER A 119 13.99 0.68 6.53
CA SER A 119 13.12 -0.31 7.19
C SER A 119 12.27 -1.12 6.20
N LEU A 120 11.80 -0.48 5.12
CA LEU A 120 10.97 -1.13 4.11
C LEU A 120 11.78 -2.16 3.32
N GLY A 121 12.92 -1.77 2.73
CA GLY A 121 13.75 -2.68 1.95
C GLY A 121 14.29 -3.84 2.78
N SER A 122 14.67 -3.56 4.04
CA SER A 122 15.08 -4.62 4.98
C SER A 122 13.93 -5.58 5.29
N GLY A 123 12.73 -5.07 5.58
CA GLY A 123 11.55 -5.93 5.81
C GLY A 123 11.15 -6.75 4.57
N MET A 124 11.32 -6.19 3.36
CA MET A 124 11.12 -6.93 2.12
C MET A 124 12.16 -8.03 1.93
N MET A 125 13.43 -7.76 2.24
CA MET A 125 14.50 -8.75 2.20
C MET A 125 14.24 -9.90 3.18
N ASP A 126 13.79 -9.61 4.41
CA ASP A 126 13.41 -10.63 5.39
C ASP A 126 12.26 -11.50 4.86
N ASN A 127 11.21 -10.89 4.31
CA ASN A 127 10.13 -11.63 3.67
C ASN A 127 10.63 -12.51 2.51
N ILE A 128 11.48 -11.96 1.63
CA ILE A 128 12.08 -12.71 0.52
C ILE A 128 12.88 -13.92 1.02
N ALA A 129 13.68 -13.76 2.08
CA ALA A 129 14.45 -14.84 2.68
C ALA A 129 13.54 -15.95 3.25
N ASP A 130 12.45 -15.59 3.92
CA ASP A 130 11.45 -16.56 4.40
C ASP A 130 10.80 -17.31 3.25
N GLN A 131 10.35 -16.58 2.23
CA GLN A 131 9.64 -17.16 1.08
C GLN A 131 10.56 -18.01 0.19
N ALA A 132 11.84 -17.64 0.10
CA ALA A 132 12.86 -18.42 -0.59
C ALA A 132 13.10 -19.76 0.12
N ARG A 133 13.24 -19.75 1.45
CA ARG A 133 13.38 -20.98 2.26
C ARG A 133 12.19 -21.92 2.08
N LEU A 134 10.97 -21.40 2.11
CA LEU A 134 9.76 -22.21 1.92
C LEU A 134 9.67 -22.87 0.53
N ARG A 135 10.36 -22.33 -0.47
CA ARG A 135 10.35 -22.80 -1.86
C ARG A 135 11.64 -23.47 -2.29
N ASN A 136 12.58 -23.72 -1.37
CA ASN A 136 13.91 -24.25 -1.66
C ASN A 136 14.69 -23.42 -2.70
N ILE A 137 14.52 -22.10 -2.68
CA ILE A 137 15.28 -21.15 -3.52
C ILE A 137 16.46 -20.61 -2.72
N THR A 138 17.64 -20.63 -3.33
CA THR A 138 18.87 -20.09 -2.75
C THR A 138 19.01 -18.61 -3.09
N ILE A 139 19.25 -17.77 -2.09
CA ILE A 139 19.70 -16.40 -2.31
C ILE A 139 21.22 -16.44 -2.40
N GLY A 140 21.76 -16.48 -3.62
CA GLY A 140 23.20 -16.66 -3.85
C GLY A 140 24.01 -15.37 -3.70
N TYR A 141 23.35 -14.23 -3.83
CA TYR A 141 23.94 -12.91 -3.59
C TYR A 141 22.84 -11.98 -3.07
N HIS A 142 23.17 -11.14 -2.10
CA HIS A 142 22.29 -10.05 -1.71
C HIS A 142 23.12 -8.83 -1.32
N GLN A 143 22.63 -7.65 -1.66
CA GLN A 143 23.34 -6.40 -1.37
C GLN A 143 22.36 -5.30 -0.99
N ALA A 144 22.61 -4.71 0.18
CA ALA A 144 21.93 -3.50 0.59
C ALA A 144 22.52 -2.29 -0.14
N PHE A 145 21.67 -1.32 -0.49
CA PHE A 145 22.10 -0.02 -1.00
C PHE A 145 21.27 1.10 -0.39
N TRP A 146 21.75 2.33 -0.52
CA TRP A 146 21.07 3.52 0.00
C TRP A 146 21.08 4.63 -1.03
N ASP A 147 19.93 5.29 -1.21
CA ASP A 147 19.83 6.48 -2.06
C ASP A 147 20.30 7.72 -1.29
N LYS A 148 21.51 8.20 -1.61
CA LYS A 148 22.10 9.46 -1.11
C LYS A 148 21.80 10.65 -2.03
N GLY A 149 20.74 10.57 -2.84
CA GLY A 149 20.45 11.60 -3.84
C GLY A 149 21.43 11.51 -5.01
N ALA A 150 22.08 12.64 -5.33
CA ALA A 150 23.09 12.73 -6.39
C ALA A 150 24.38 11.94 -6.08
N ASN A 151 24.66 11.69 -4.80
CA ASN A 151 25.87 10.99 -4.34
C ASN A 151 25.66 9.48 -4.21
N SER A 152 24.67 8.92 -4.90
CA SER A 152 24.38 7.49 -4.83
C SER A 152 25.36 6.71 -5.71
N GLU A 153 26.31 6.02 -5.08
CA GLU A 153 27.27 5.16 -5.78
C GLU A 153 26.65 3.78 -6.02
N LEU A 154 26.01 3.61 -7.18
CA LEU A 154 25.31 2.37 -7.55
C LEU A 154 26.15 1.44 -8.43
N ALA A 155 27.22 1.95 -9.04
CA ALA A 155 28.13 1.11 -9.81
C ALA A 155 28.77 0.01 -8.94
N PRO A 156 29.35 0.29 -7.76
CA PRO A 156 29.94 -0.75 -6.91
C PRO A 156 28.91 -1.77 -6.41
N VAL A 157 27.67 -1.33 -6.21
CA VAL A 157 26.56 -2.20 -5.79
C VAL A 157 26.33 -3.32 -6.82
N LEU A 158 26.44 -3.00 -8.11
CA LEU A 158 26.22 -3.94 -9.21
C LEU A 158 27.47 -4.77 -9.59
N ASP A 159 28.66 -4.42 -9.09
CA ASP A 159 29.88 -5.21 -9.36
C ASP A 159 29.76 -6.63 -8.80
N GLY A 160 29.28 -6.76 -7.56
CA GLY A 160 29.07 -8.07 -6.94
C GLY A 160 28.04 -8.94 -7.68
N LEU A 161 27.06 -8.34 -8.38
CA LEU A 161 26.17 -9.11 -9.25
C LEU A 161 26.93 -9.72 -10.43
N VAL A 162 27.77 -8.92 -11.09
CA VAL A 162 28.58 -9.39 -12.23
C VAL A 162 29.49 -10.53 -11.79
N GLU A 163 30.19 -10.35 -10.67
CA GLU A 163 31.09 -11.35 -10.08
C GLU A 163 30.35 -12.63 -9.66
N SER A 164 29.14 -12.52 -9.12
CA SER A 164 28.33 -13.68 -8.70
C SER A 164 27.90 -14.57 -9.88
N GLY A 165 27.90 -14.04 -11.11
CA GLY A 165 27.40 -14.75 -12.29
C GLY A 165 25.89 -14.98 -12.30
N LEU A 166 25.14 -14.48 -11.31
CA LEU A 166 23.70 -14.66 -11.22
C LEU A 166 22.96 -13.83 -12.28
N ARG A 167 21.81 -14.35 -12.72
CA ARG A 167 21.02 -13.78 -13.82
C ARG A 167 19.55 -13.55 -13.48
N VAL A 168 19.06 -14.06 -12.34
CA VAL A 168 17.71 -13.78 -11.86
C VAL A 168 17.85 -12.85 -10.65
N ILE A 169 17.35 -11.62 -10.79
CA ILE A 169 17.56 -10.54 -9.84
C ILE A 169 16.23 -10.01 -9.36
N LEU A 170 16.06 -9.92 -8.04
CA LEU A 170 14.92 -9.28 -7.39
C LEU A 170 15.36 -7.93 -6.84
N ILE A 171 14.50 -6.92 -6.94
CA ILE A 171 14.69 -5.62 -6.31
C ILE A 171 13.61 -5.40 -5.24
N ALA A 172 14.04 -5.41 -3.99
CA ALA A 172 13.29 -5.04 -2.80
C ALA A 172 13.50 -3.55 -2.47
N ALA A 173 13.03 -2.69 -3.36
CA ALA A 173 13.05 -1.24 -3.21
C ALA A 173 11.88 -0.63 -3.99
N VAL A 174 11.38 0.53 -3.56
CA VAL A 174 10.22 1.20 -4.17
C VAL A 174 10.60 2.62 -4.59
N GLY A 175 10.11 3.07 -5.75
CA GLY A 175 10.25 4.45 -6.21
C GLY A 175 11.67 4.81 -6.70
N VAL A 176 12.15 6.00 -6.33
CA VAL A 176 13.39 6.59 -6.87
C VAL A 176 14.63 5.70 -6.68
N PRO A 177 14.89 5.08 -5.52
CA PRO A 177 16.06 4.20 -5.33
C PRO A 177 16.10 3.04 -6.33
N GLN A 178 14.97 2.37 -6.55
CA GLN A 178 14.86 1.27 -7.52
C GLN A 178 15.13 1.76 -8.95
N VAL A 179 14.53 2.90 -9.33
CA VAL A 179 14.73 3.48 -10.67
C VAL A 179 16.19 3.83 -10.92
N LYS A 180 16.88 4.42 -9.95
CA LYS A 180 18.31 4.74 -10.08
C LYS A 180 19.17 3.49 -10.25
N LEU A 181 18.90 2.42 -9.49
CA LEU A 181 19.59 1.14 -9.63
C LEU A 181 19.39 0.54 -11.03
N MET A 182 18.15 0.56 -11.54
CA MET A 182 17.82 0.07 -12.88
C MET A 182 18.46 0.90 -13.98
N LEU A 183 18.52 2.23 -13.84
CA LEU A 183 19.21 3.10 -14.80
C LEU A 183 20.71 2.82 -14.85
N GLU A 184 21.35 2.58 -13.70
CA GLU A 184 22.75 2.14 -13.68
C GLU A 184 22.92 0.77 -14.32
N ALA A 185 22.02 -0.18 -14.03
CA ALA A 185 22.04 -1.50 -14.68
C ALA A 185 21.91 -1.40 -16.21
N VAL A 186 21.07 -0.49 -16.72
CA VAL A 186 20.98 -0.18 -18.16
C VAL A 186 22.31 0.36 -18.71
N ARG A 187 22.92 1.37 -18.06
CA ARG A 187 24.22 1.93 -18.49
C ARG A 187 25.32 0.87 -18.58
N ARG A 188 25.25 -0.12 -17.69
CA ARG A 188 26.19 -1.24 -17.61
C ARG A 188 25.85 -2.43 -18.52
N GLY A 189 24.76 -2.36 -19.28
CA GLY A 189 24.32 -3.44 -20.15
C GLY A 189 23.80 -4.68 -19.40
N LEU A 190 23.41 -4.52 -18.13
CA LEU A 190 22.89 -5.58 -17.27
C LEU A 190 21.37 -5.76 -17.42
N VAL A 191 20.70 -4.86 -18.14
CA VAL A 191 19.33 -5.06 -18.63
C VAL A 191 19.41 -5.53 -20.07
N SER A 192 19.33 -6.83 -20.26
CA SER A 192 19.45 -7.49 -21.57
C SER A 192 18.76 -8.85 -21.54
N LYS A 193 18.72 -9.52 -22.69
CA LYS A 193 18.19 -10.89 -22.84
C LYS A 193 18.84 -11.93 -21.92
N ASP A 194 20.03 -11.64 -21.36
CA ASP A 194 20.78 -12.57 -20.52
C ASP A 194 20.38 -12.45 -19.04
N TYR A 195 19.61 -11.44 -18.67
CA TYR A 195 19.20 -11.14 -17.29
C TYR A 195 17.68 -11.12 -17.16
N VAL A 196 17.22 -11.53 -15.98
CA VAL A 196 15.83 -11.41 -15.55
C VAL A 196 15.79 -10.49 -14.34
N TRP A 197 15.05 -9.39 -14.46
CA TRP A 197 14.86 -8.41 -13.39
C TRP A 197 13.41 -8.44 -12.90
N LEU A 198 13.22 -8.67 -11.61
CA LEU A 198 11.91 -8.66 -10.95
C LEU A 198 11.85 -7.40 -10.07
N THR A 199 11.01 -6.43 -10.46
CA THR A 199 10.87 -5.14 -9.78
C THR A 199 9.49 -4.97 -9.17
N THR A 200 9.35 -4.07 -8.20
CA THR A 200 8.04 -3.65 -7.68
C THR A 200 7.54 -2.41 -8.40
N ASN A 201 6.23 -2.34 -8.62
CA ASN A 201 5.57 -1.23 -9.29
C ASN A 201 6.14 -0.95 -10.71
N GLN A 202 5.64 0.08 -11.38
CA GLN A 202 6.10 0.45 -12.72
C GLN A 202 7.47 1.15 -12.68
N VAL A 203 8.43 0.65 -13.47
CA VAL A 203 9.74 1.28 -13.69
C VAL A 203 10.07 1.55 -15.16
N ALA A 204 9.27 1.03 -16.10
CA ALA A 204 9.61 1.07 -17.52
C ALA A 204 9.69 2.49 -18.09
N GLN A 205 8.80 3.40 -17.69
CA GLN A 205 8.74 4.76 -18.25
C GLN A 205 10.07 5.53 -18.04
N PRO A 206 10.64 5.60 -16.81
CA PRO A 206 11.98 6.17 -16.62
C PRO A 206 13.09 5.51 -17.45
N LEU A 207 13.00 4.20 -17.70
CA LEU A 207 14.00 3.47 -18.50
C LEU A 207 13.85 3.71 -20.01
N LEU A 208 12.72 4.26 -20.45
CA LEU A 208 12.39 4.54 -21.86
C LEU A 208 12.19 6.04 -22.12
N GLY A 209 12.71 6.91 -21.22
CA GLY A 209 12.62 8.37 -21.37
C GLY A 209 13.34 8.89 -22.62
N GLU A 210 13.15 10.18 -22.94
CA GLU A 210 13.65 10.80 -24.17
C GLU A 210 15.16 10.63 -24.39
N ASP A 211 15.95 10.63 -23.31
CA ASP A 211 17.42 10.44 -23.36
C ASP A 211 17.85 8.97 -23.28
N SER A 212 16.92 8.03 -23.23
CA SER A 212 17.25 6.60 -23.10
C SER A 212 17.65 5.97 -24.43
N THR A 213 18.70 5.15 -24.39
CA THR A 213 19.10 4.30 -25.52
C THR A 213 18.24 3.03 -25.62
N MET A 214 17.45 2.72 -24.60
CA MET A 214 16.62 1.52 -24.53
C MET A 214 15.33 1.69 -25.34
N LYS A 215 14.94 0.62 -26.03
CA LYS A 215 13.63 0.49 -26.68
C LYS A 215 12.79 -0.53 -25.92
N PRO A 216 11.46 -0.55 -26.07
CA PRO A 216 10.60 -1.52 -25.39
C PRO A 216 11.05 -2.99 -25.57
N LYS A 217 11.55 -3.34 -26.76
CA LYS A 217 12.07 -4.69 -27.06
C LYS A 217 13.33 -5.06 -26.26
N ASP A 218 14.08 -4.07 -25.78
CA ASP A 218 15.34 -4.26 -25.05
C ASP A 218 15.10 -4.53 -23.56
N LEU A 219 13.88 -4.27 -23.07
CA LEU A 219 13.43 -4.63 -21.71
C LEU A 219 12.99 -6.10 -21.59
N ASN A 220 13.37 -6.95 -22.55
CA ASN A 220 13.10 -8.38 -22.46
C ASN A 220 13.79 -8.97 -21.23
N GLY A 221 13.04 -9.64 -20.36
CA GLY A 221 13.51 -10.12 -19.06
C GLY A 221 13.16 -9.22 -17.87
N LEU A 222 12.62 -8.03 -18.09
CA LEU A 222 12.09 -7.17 -17.03
C LEU A 222 10.62 -7.54 -16.71
N PHE A 223 10.37 -7.98 -15.47
CA PHE A 223 9.04 -8.24 -14.94
C PHE A 223 8.74 -7.25 -13.81
N MET A 224 7.65 -6.50 -13.97
CA MET A 224 7.18 -5.54 -12.99
C MET A 224 5.97 -6.11 -12.26
N PHE A 225 6.08 -6.27 -10.94
CA PHE A 225 4.99 -6.72 -10.09
C PHE A 225 4.28 -5.50 -9.53
N ASP A 226 3.02 -5.32 -9.90
CA ASP A 226 2.22 -4.17 -9.51
C ASP A 226 0.91 -4.63 -8.88
N ASN A 227 0.32 -3.76 -8.07
CA ASN A 227 -0.99 -4.02 -7.50
C ASN A 227 -2.06 -3.78 -8.55
N LEU A 228 -2.94 -4.76 -8.75
CA LEU A 228 -4.10 -4.57 -9.63
C LEU A 228 -5.13 -3.68 -8.94
N LEU A 229 -5.09 -2.38 -9.23
CA LEU A 229 -6.02 -1.40 -8.64
C LEU A 229 -7.28 -1.19 -9.48
N LYS A 230 -7.24 -1.58 -10.76
CA LYS A 230 -8.35 -1.48 -11.69
C LYS A 230 -8.89 -2.87 -11.98
N LEU A 231 -10.13 -3.13 -11.56
CA LEU A 231 -10.82 -4.41 -11.70
C LEU A 231 -11.91 -4.34 -12.77
N HIS A 232 -11.56 -3.85 -13.96
CA HIS A 232 -12.53 -3.68 -15.04
C HIS A 232 -13.24 -5.00 -15.39
N GLY A 233 -14.54 -4.94 -15.60
CA GLY A 233 -15.40 -6.11 -15.83
C GLY A 233 -15.88 -6.80 -14.55
N TYR A 234 -15.33 -6.48 -13.38
CA TYR A 234 -15.88 -6.95 -12.10
C TYR A 234 -17.07 -6.07 -11.70
N HIS A 235 -18.27 -6.65 -11.67
CA HIS A 235 -19.51 -5.89 -11.52
C HIS A 235 -19.54 -4.91 -10.32
N PRO A 236 -19.12 -5.29 -9.09
CA PRO A 236 -19.06 -4.35 -7.97
C PRO A 236 -18.09 -3.18 -8.18
N TYR A 237 -16.99 -3.38 -8.90
CA TYR A 237 -16.05 -2.30 -9.24
C TYR A 237 -16.67 -1.34 -10.25
N GLU A 238 -17.35 -1.86 -11.28
CA GLU A 238 -18.06 -1.01 -12.25
C GLU A 238 -19.17 -0.19 -11.60
N GLN A 239 -19.94 -0.77 -10.68
CA GLN A 239 -20.94 -0.04 -9.89
C GLN A 239 -20.32 1.08 -9.04
N PHE A 240 -19.12 0.86 -8.50
CA PHE A 240 -18.40 1.91 -7.78
C PHE A 240 -18.00 3.04 -8.73
N LEU A 241 -17.46 2.73 -9.91
CA LEU A 241 -17.08 3.73 -10.91
C LEU A 241 -18.30 4.55 -11.38
N ASP A 242 -19.45 3.91 -11.59
CA ASP A 242 -20.70 4.59 -11.94
C ASP A 242 -21.11 5.61 -10.88
N LYS A 243 -21.06 5.20 -9.60
CA LYS A 243 -21.38 6.09 -8.48
C LYS A 243 -20.38 7.23 -8.36
N TRP A 244 -19.08 6.94 -8.47
CA TRP A 244 -18.02 7.93 -8.39
C TRP A 244 -18.13 8.98 -9.51
N ALA A 245 -18.45 8.54 -10.73
CA ALA A 245 -18.64 9.42 -11.86
C ALA A 245 -19.91 10.28 -11.79
N ALA A 246 -20.89 9.90 -10.96
CA ALA A 246 -22.13 10.66 -10.77
C ALA A 246 -22.06 11.68 -9.62
N LEU A 247 -20.97 11.74 -8.86
CA LEU A 247 -20.82 12.69 -7.75
C LEU A 247 -20.62 14.12 -8.26
N ASP A 248 -21.17 15.08 -7.52
CA ASP A 248 -20.94 16.50 -7.77
C ASP A 248 -19.47 16.86 -7.48
N THR A 249 -18.77 17.38 -8.48
CA THR A 249 -17.35 17.73 -8.37
C THR A 249 -17.08 18.95 -7.50
N ALA A 250 -18.11 19.76 -7.21
CA ALA A 250 -18.01 20.86 -6.26
C ALA A 250 -17.92 20.36 -4.81
N GLU A 251 -18.61 19.26 -4.48
CA GLU A 251 -18.58 18.62 -3.16
C GLU A 251 -17.47 17.56 -3.06
N TYR A 252 -17.20 16.85 -4.17
CA TYR A 252 -16.21 15.77 -4.27
C TYR A 252 -15.20 16.06 -5.38
N PRO A 253 -14.15 16.84 -5.09
CA PRO A 253 -13.07 17.08 -6.04
C PRO A 253 -12.48 15.78 -6.59
N TYR A 254 -12.14 15.76 -7.89
CA TYR A 254 -11.63 14.60 -8.66
C TYR A 254 -12.63 13.47 -8.95
N ALA A 255 -13.85 13.56 -8.43
CA ALA A 255 -14.96 12.71 -8.86
C ALA A 255 -15.50 13.15 -10.23
N GLY A 256 -16.69 12.67 -10.63
CA GLY A 256 -17.31 13.07 -11.90
C GLY A 256 -16.74 12.36 -13.15
N GLN A 257 -15.84 11.40 -12.94
CA GLN A 257 -15.19 10.63 -14.00
C GLN A 257 -15.05 9.16 -13.58
N ARG A 258 -14.98 8.25 -14.56
CA ARG A 258 -14.74 6.82 -14.31
C ARG A 258 -13.26 6.46 -14.24
N ASP A 259 -12.39 7.27 -14.85
CA ASP A 259 -10.96 7.01 -14.78
C ASP A 259 -10.42 7.51 -13.44
N ILE A 260 -9.98 6.56 -12.62
CA ILE A 260 -9.38 6.82 -11.32
C ILE A 260 -7.88 6.51 -11.39
N SER A 261 -7.09 7.27 -10.64
CA SER A 261 -5.62 7.22 -10.73
C SER A 261 -4.94 6.91 -9.39
N SER A 262 -5.72 6.75 -8.32
CA SER A 262 -5.19 6.56 -6.97
C SER A 262 -5.84 5.34 -6.29
N ASN A 263 -6.21 5.48 -5.02
CA ASN A 263 -6.72 4.41 -4.17
C ASN A 263 -8.23 4.57 -3.88
N GLU A 264 -8.99 5.27 -4.71
CA GLU A 264 -10.40 5.60 -4.50
C GLU A 264 -11.24 4.32 -4.25
N ALA A 265 -11.08 3.31 -5.11
CA ALA A 265 -11.80 2.04 -4.97
C ALA A 265 -11.41 1.25 -3.71
N LEU A 266 -10.14 1.33 -3.29
CA LEU A 266 -9.66 0.68 -2.06
C LEU A 266 -10.17 1.39 -0.81
N ALA A 267 -10.23 2.72 -0.84
CA ALA A 267 -10.83 3.54 0.21
C ALA A 267 -12.33 3.24 0.36
N TYR A 268 -13.05 3.21 -0.76
CA TYR A 268 -14.46 2.84 -0.79
C TYR A 268 -14.69 1.44 -0.20
N SER A 269 -13.92 0.45 -0.65
CA SER A 269 -14.00 -0.91 -0.15
C SER A 269 -13.70 -0.98 1.35
N CYS A 270 -12.75 -0.18 1.85
CA CYS A 270 -12.45 -0.11 3.27
C CYS A 270 -13.65 0.37 4.10
N MET A 271 -14.29 1.45 3.66
CA MET A 271 -15.50 1.97 4.31
C MET A 271 -16.64 0.96 4.28
N MET A 272 -16.83 0.28 3.15
CA MET A 272 -17.88 -0.74 3.02
C MET A 272 -17.65 -1.95 3.93
N VAL A 273 -16.41 -2.44 4.04
CA VAL A 273 -16.06 -3.55 4.94
C VAL A 273 -16.32 -3.16 6.39
N MET A 274 -15.93 -1.95 6.79
CA MET A 274 -16.21 -1.46 8.14
C MET A 274 -17.70 -1.34 8.42
N ALA A 275 -18.46 -0.71 7.51
CA ALA A 275 -19.90 -0.56 7.66
C ALA A 275 -20.59 -1.93 7.80
N HIS A 276 -20.16 -2.91 7.01
CA HIS A 276 -20.64 -4.28 7.10
C HIS A 276 -20.26 -4.95 8.42
N GLY A 277 -19.02 -4.76 8.89
CA GLY A 277 -18.55 -5.25 10.19
C GLY A 277 -19.34 -4.68 11.36
N PHE A 278 -19.55 -3.36 11.38
CA PHE A 278 -20.40 -2.69 12.38
C PHE A 278 -21.83 -3.22 12.35
N ALA A 279 -22.45 -3.27 11.18
CA ALA A 279 -23.82 -3.73 11.02
C ALA A 279 -23.98 -5.19 11.50
N THR A 280 -23.01 -6.05 11.20
CA THR A 280 -23.00 -7.45 11.62
C THR A 280 -22.85 -7.56 13.14
N ALA A 281 -21.93 -6.80 13.75
CA ALA A 281 -21.68 -6.85 15.18
C ALA A 281 -22.87 -6.42 16.05
N VAL A 282 -23.75 -5.55 15.53
CA VAL A 282 -24.90 -5.01 16.29
C VAL A 282 -26.25 -5.62 15.89
N ARG A 283 -26.29 -6.45 14.84
CA ARG A 283 -27.56 -6.95 14.27
C ARG A 283 -28.36 -7.72 15.31
N GLY A 284 -29.55 -7.22 15.66
CA GLY A 284 -30.44 -7.84 16.65
C GLY A 284 -29.93 -7.79 18.10
N ASN A 285 -28.82 -7.08 18.37
CA ASN A 285 -28.19 -7.03 19.68
C ASN A 285 -28.12 -5.58 20.19
N TRP A 286 -29.14 -5.18 20.94
CA TRP A 286 -29.26 -3.83 21.53
C TRP A 286 -28.13 -3.49 22.50
N THR A 287 -27.61 -4.48 23.22
CA THR A 287 -26.45 -4.30 24.12
C THR A 287 -25.21 -3.98 23.31
N ALA A 288 -24.95 -4.71 22.23
CA ALA A 288 -23.84 -4.44 21.30
C ALA A 288 -23.99 -3.07 20.61
N LEU A 289 -25.20 -2.68 20.21
CA LEU A 289 -25.49 -1.35 19.66
C LEU A 289 -25.19 -0.23 20.67
N ARG A 290 -25.58 -0.45 21.94
CA ARG A 290 -25.26 0.49 23.02
C ARG A 290 -23.74 0.56 23.25
N HIS A 291 -23.05 -0.58 23.23
CA HIS A 291 -21.59 -0.60 23.33
C HIS A 291 -20.92 0.10 22.14
N LEU A 292 -21.43 -0.05 20.92
CA LEU A 292 -20.95 0.69 19.74
C LEU A 292 -21.05 2.19 19.95
N ALA A 293 -22.22 2.67 20.40
CA ALA A 293 -22.47 4.10 20.63
C ALA A 293 -21.54 4.72 21.68
N TYR A 294 -20.99 3.92 22.59
CA TYR A 294 -20.02 4.35 23.60
C TYR A 294 -18.56 3.99 23.27
N GLY A 295 -18.26 3.44 22.08
CA GLY A 295 -16.90 3.03 21.69
C GLY A 295 -16.35 1.82 22.47
N ARG A 296 -17.23 0.95 22.98
CA ARG A 296 -16.93 -0.15 23.92
C ARG A 296 -17.21 -1.55 23.39
N LEU A 297 -17.29 -1.72 22.07
CA LEU A 297 -17.55 -3.03 21.45
C LEU A 297 -16.42 -4.06 21.63
N GLY A 298 -15.24 -3.62 22.10
CA GLY A 298 -14.16 -4.50 22.55
C GLY A 298 -13.65 -5.44 21.46
N SER A 299 -13.48 -6.72 21.80
CA SER A 299 -12.95 -7.76 20.90
C SER A 299 -13.75 -7.99 19.63
N ASN A 300 -15.00 -7.54 19.57
CA ASN A 300 -15.83 -7.64 18.35
C ASN A 300 -15.29 -6.81 17.18
N PHE A 301 -14.34 -5.90 17.42
CA PHE A 301 -13.60 -5.17 16.39
C PHE A 301 -12.23 -5.71 16.06
N LYS A 302 -11.78 -6.78 16.72
CA LYS A 302 -10.50 -7.39 16.35
C LYS A 302 -10.66 -8.02 14.96
N PRO A 303 -9.95 -7.55 13.93
CA PRO A 303 -10.01 -8.15 12.61
C PRO A 303 -9.50 -9.58 12.71
N THR A 304 -10.34 -10.55 12.34
CA THR A 304 -9.98 -11.98 12.43
C THR A 304 -9.15 -12.44 11.25
N ASN A 305 -9.36 -11.83 10.08
CA ASN A 305 -8.64 -12.08 8.84
C ASN A 305 -8.31 -10.73 8.18
N MET A 306 -7.21 -10.68 7.42
CA MET A 306 -6.58 -9.50 6.79
C MET A 306 -5.48 -8.86 7.66
N ASN A 307 -4.43 -9.65 7.88
CA ASN A 307 -3.08 -9.15 8.16
C ASN A 307 -2.33 -9.14 6.84
N THR A 308 -2.61 -8.17 5.98
CA THR A 308 -1.60 -7.78 5.00
C THR A 308 -0.62 -6.89 5.73
#